data_AF-D7TSS5-F1
#
_entry.id   AF-D7TSS5-F1
#
_cell.length_a   1.000
_cell.length_b   1.000
_cell.length_c   1.000
_cell.angle_alpha   90.00
_cell.angle_beta   90.00
_cell.angle_gamma   90.00
#
_symmetry.space_group_name_H-M   'P 1'
#
loop_
_entity.id
_entity.type
_entity.pdbx_description
1 polymer ?
#
loop_
_entity_poly.entity_id
_entity_poly.type
_entity_poly.pdbx_seq_one_letter_code
_entity_poly.pdbx_strand_id
1 'polypeptide(L)'
;MGNNIGGRKKAKVMKIDGTIFKLRTPVRSMEVVQDYPGHVLLESEAVKHFGIRAKPLQPHQELKPKKIYFLIELPTLPPEEKAHRRARSAINMSAKDRLECLMLSRRSVSDLSIVKSTNVASDGPGTSAGPGVTRVKVRLPKAQVTNLIEESKDEDEAAEKIIHFYTENAR
;
A
#
# COMPACT_ATOMS: atom_id res chain seq x y z
N MET A 1 12.42 -40.08 -32.62
CA MET A 1 12.46 -38.60 -32.66
C MET A 1 12.77 -38.08 -31.27
N GLY A 2 14.02 -37.68 -31.01
CA GLY A 2 14.49 -37.29 -29.67
C GLY A 2 14.37 -35.79 -29.43
N ASN A 3 13.43 -35.37 -28.57
CA ASN A 3 13.38 -34.01 -28.06
C ASN A 3 14.42 -33.86 -26.95
N ASN A 4 15.64 -33.46 -27.31
CA ASN A 4 16.68 -33.10 -26.34
C ASN A 4 16.24 -31.87 -25.52
N ILE A 5 15.65 -32.11 -24.35
CA ILE A 5 15.32 -31.10 -23.31
C ILE A 5 16.62 -30.62 -22.62
N GLY A 6 17.65 -30.28 -23.40
CA GLY A 6 18.93 -29.72 -22.94
C GLY A 6 18.86 -28.25 -22.50
N GLY A 7 17.66 -27.67 -22.40
CA GLY A 7 17.45 -26.23 -22.12
C GLY A 7 17.59 -25.80 -20.66
N ARG A 8 17.98 -26.70 -19.74
CA ARG A 8 17.95 -26.45 -18.29
C ARG A 8 19.06 -25.52 -17.76
N LYS A 9 19.95 -25.02 -18.62
CA LYS A 9 21.09 -24.16 -18.23
C LYS A 9 21.03 -22.76 -18.87
N LYS A 10 19.83 -22.26 -19.20
CA LYS A 10 19.67 -20.92 -19.77
C LYS A 10 18.81 -20.05 -18.86
N ALA A 11 19.26 -18.83 -18.61
CA ALA A 11 18.48 -17.76 -18.03
C ALA A 11 17.94 -16.87 -19.15
N LYS A 12 16.77 -16.26 -18.95
CA LYS A 12 16.20 -15.30 -19.90
C LYS A 12 16.34 -13.89 -19.32
N VAL A 13 16.85 -12.96 -20.11
CA VAL A 13 16.85 -11.54 -19.77
C VAL A 13 15.95 -10.83 -20.77
N MET A 14 15.04 -10.01 -20.26
CA MET A 14 14.04 -9.29 -21.02
C MET A 14 14.25 -7.78 -20.82
N LYS A 15 14.34 -7.04 -21.93
CA LYS A 15 14.39 -5.57 -21.92
C LYS A 15 12.98 -4.99 -21.86
N ILE A 16 12.90 -3.69 -21.59
CA ILE A 16 11.65 -2.92 -21.62
C ILE A 16 10.94 -2.99 -22.98
N ASP A 17 11.69 -3.11 -24.08
CA ASP A 17 11.15 -3.22 -25.45
C ASP A 17 10.45 -4.56 -25.73
N GLY A 18 10.41 -5.47 -24.75
CA GLY A 18 9.91 -6.83 -24.93
C GLY A 18 10.90 -7.78 -25.62
N THR A 19 12.10 -7.30 -25.98
CA THR A 19 13.14 -8.16 -26.53
C THR A 19 13.70 -9.09 -25.44
N ILE A 20 13.77 -10.39 -25.74
CA ILE A 20 14.26 -11.41 -24.81
C ILE A 20 15.47 -12.11 -25.41
N PHE A 21 16.58 -12.12 -24.67
CA PHE A 21 17.77 -12.89 -25.01
C PHE A 21 18.07 -13.94 -23.94
N LYS A 22 18.69 -15.05 -24.36
CA LYS A 22 18.95 -16.21 -23.51
C LYS A 22 20.44 -16.31 -23.22
N LEU A 23 20.82 -16.28 -21.94
CA LEU A 23 22.18 -16.41 -21.48
C LEU A 23 22.42 -17.82 -20.93
N ARG A 24 23.58 -18.42 -21.24
CA ARG A 24 23.96 -19.74 -20.71
C ARG A 24 24.56 -19.57 -19.32
N THR A 25 23.94 -20.16 -18.30
CA THR A 25 24.39 -20.09 -16.90
C THR A 25 25.63 -20.98 -16.68
N PRO A 26 26.56 -20.62 -15.76
CA PRO A 26 26.51 -19.49 -14.83
C PRO A 26 26.96 -18.17 -15.48
N VAL A 27 26.19 -17.10 -15.25
CA VAL A 27 26.51 -15.72 -15.66
C VAL A 27 26.20 -14.83 -14.47
N ARG A 28 27.07 -13.87 -14.18
CA ARG A 28 26.87 -12.93 -13.07
C ARG A 28 26.01 -11.75 -13.50
N SER A 29 25.26 -11.18 -12.57
CA SER A 29 24.47 -9.96 -12.81
C SER A 29 25.34 -8.83 -13.34
N MET A 30 26.54 -8.65 -12.79
CA MET A 30 27.50 -7.61 -13.21
C MET A 30 27.88 -7.72 -14.69
N GLU A 31 28.11 -8.93 -15.21
CA GLU A 31 28.49 -9.13 -16.62
C GLU A 31 27.38 -8.67 -17.56
N VAL A 32 26.11 -8.91 -17.19
CA VAL A 32 24.95 -8.46 -17.98
C VAL A 32 24.77 -6.95 -17.90
N VAL A 33 25.03 -6.34 -16.74
CA VAL A 33 24.86 -4.90 -16.53
C VAL A 33 26.01 -4.08 -17.14
N GLN A 34 27.21 -4.66 -17.30
CA GLN A 34 28.34 -3.97 -17.96
C GLN A 34 28.02 -3.53 -19.39
N ASP A 35 27.28 -4.36 -20.14
CA ASP A 35 26.85 -4.05 -21.51
C ASP A 35 25.78 -2.94 -21.56
N TYR A 36 25.16 -2.61 -20.42
CA TYR A 36 24.02 -1.68 -20.32
C TYR A 36 24.18 -0.75 -19.11
N PRO A 37 24.97 0.33 -19.22
CA PRO A 37 25.12 1.30 -18.14
C PRO A 37 23.78 1.94 -17.78
N GLY A 38 23.58 2.24 -16.49
CA GLY A 38 22.32 2.80 -15.97
C GLY A 38 21.17 1.79 -15.82
N HIS A 39 21.33 0.58 -16.34
CA HIS A 39 20.30 -0.46 -16.23
C HIS A 39 20.50 -1.32 -14.99
N VAL A 40 19.39 -1.85 -14.49
CA VAL A 40 19.34 -2.70 -13.32
C VAL A 40 18.66 -4.01 -13.66
N LEU A 41 19.20 -5.10 -13.13
CA LEU A 41 18.67 -6.44 -13.32
C LEU A 41 17.75 -6.83 -12.16
N LEU A 42 16.51 -7.17 -12.48
CA LEU A 42 15.46 -7.53 -11.53
C LEU A 42 14.92 -8.93 -11.81
N GLU A 43 14.56 -9.68 -10.78
CA GLU A 43 13.95 -11.00 -10.94
C GLU A 43 12.45 -10.89 -11.24
N SER A 44 11.95 -11.67 -12.22
CA SER A 44 10.55 -11.56 -12.63
C SER A 44 9.55 -11.86 -11.52
N GLU A 45 9.92 -12.76 -10.62
CA GLU A 45 9.10 -13.14 -9.47
C GLU A 45 8.99 -11.97 -8.47
N ALA A 46 10.13 -11.32 -8.17
CA ALA A 46 10.15 -10.13 -7.32
C ALA A 46 9.39 -8.96 -7.95
N VAL A 47 9.49 -8.76 -9.27
CA VAL A 47 8.76 -7.70 -9.97
C VAL A 47 7.24 -7.93 -9.94
N LYS A 48 6.77 -9.18 -10.01
CA LYS A 48 5.33 -9.48 -9.87
C LYS A 48 4.77 -9.08 -8.50
N HIS A 49 5.57 -9.27 -7.44
CA HIS A 49 5.12 -9.00 -6.07
C HIS A 49 5.35 -7.55 -5.63
N PHE A 50 6.46 -6.93 -6.06
CA PHE A 50 6.91 -5.63 -5.56
C PHE A 50 6.91 -4.53 -6.62
N GLY A 51 6.71 -4.85 -7.90
CA GLY A 51 6.75 -3.88 -9.00
C GLY A 51 8.07 -3.12 -9.04
N ILE A 52 7.98 -1.79 -9.09
CA ILE A 52 9.13 -0.86 -9.07
C ILE A 52 9.95 -0.92 -7.77
N ARG A 53 9.39 -1.46 -6.69
CA ARG A 53 10.08 -1.60 -5.38
C ARG A 53 10.86 -2.91 -5.28
N ALA A 54 10.87 -3.73 -6.34
CA ALA A 54 11.61 -4.97 -6.37
C ALA A 54 13.11 -4.68 -6.16
N LYS A 55 13.74 -5.52 -5.33
CA LYS A 55 15.16 -5.36 -5.01
C LYS A 55 16.02 -5.74 -6.22
N PRO A 56 16.95 -4.87 -6.65
CA PRO A 56 17.96 -5.20 -7.64
C PRO A 56 18.76 -6.46 -7.27
N LEU A 57 19.13 -7.26 -8.27
CA LEU A 57 20.07 -8.35 -8.07
C LEU A 57 21.44 -7.82 -7.67
N GLN A 58 22.11 -8.51 -6.75
CA GLN A 58 23.46 -8.13 -6.38
C GLN A 58 24.44 -8.33 -7.55
N PRO A 59 25.48 -7.49 -7.70
CA PRO A 59 26.43 -7.61 -8.81
C PRO A 59 27.12 -8.98 -8.88
N HIS A 60 27.44 -9.56 -7.72
CA HIS A 60 28.12 -10.85 -7.58
C HIS A 60 27.17 -12.05 -7.66
N GLN A 61 25.86 -11.82 -7.70
CA GLN A 61 24.87 -12.89 -7.73
C GLN A 61 24.74 -13.47 -9.14
N GLU A 62 24.73 -14.79 -9.23
CA GLU A 62 24.57 -15.50 -10.50
C GLU A 62 23.10 -15.61 -10.91
N LEU A 63 22.84 -15.55 -12.22
CA LEU A 63 21.53 -15.79 -12.80
C LEU A 63 21.16 -17.27 -12.67
N LYS A 64 19.98 -17.53 -12.10
CA LYS A 64 19.43 -18.88 -11.96
C LYS A 64 18.85 -19.35 -13.30
N PRO A 65 19.07 -20.62 -13.67
CA PRO A 65 18.46 -21.18 -14.88
C PRO A 65 16.93 -21.23 -14.76
N LYS A 66 16.24 -21.22 -15.90
CA LYS A 66 14.77 -21.23 -16.02
C LYS A 66 14.07 -20.00 -15.41
N LYS A 67 14.81 -19.03 -14.89
CA LYS A 67 14.27 -17.75 -14.42
C LYS A 67 14.33 -16.69 -15.51
N ILE A 68 13.41 -15.73 -15.39
CA ILE A 68 13.34 -14.54 -16.23
C ILE A 68 13.80 -13.36 -15.39
N TYR A 69 14.64 -12.54 -15.98
CA TYR A 69 15.17 -11.32 -15.40
C TYR A 69 14.80 -10.15 -16.28
N PHE A 70 14.41 -9.04 -15.67
CA PHE A 70 14.12 -7.79 -16.37
C PHE A 70 15.33 -6.88 -16.28
N LEU A 71 15.76 -6.37 -17.43
CA LEU A 71 16.77 -5.33 -17.53
C LEU A 71 16.05 -4.00 -17.76
N ILE A 72 16.03 -3.16 -16.72
CA ILE A 72 15.24 -1.93 -16.68
C ILE A 72 16.12 -0.77 -16.25
N GLU A 73 16.00 0.36 -16.92
CA GLU A 73 16.53 1.64 -16.43
C GLU A 73 15.63 2.14 -15.30
N LEU A 74 16.17 2.23 -14.08
CA LEU A 74 15.41 2.78 -12.96
C LEU A 74 15.31 4.30 -13.17
N PRO A 75 14.09 4.89 -13.18
CA PRO A 75 13.96 6.34 -13.13
C PRO A 75 14.76 6.85 -11.94
N THR A 76 15.56 7.89 -12.14
CA THR A 76 16.22 8.63 -11.05
C THR A 76 15.13 9.31 -10.24
N LEU A 77 14.48 8.57 -9.36
CA LEU A 77 13.63 9.15 -8.35
C LEU A 77 14.55 10.02 -7.50
N PRO A 78 14.22 11.31 -7.29
CA PRO A 78 14.99 12.15 -6.38
C PRO A 78 15.14 11.38 -5.07
N PRO A 79 16.35 11.27 -4.50
CA PRO A 79 16.62 10.47 -3.32
C PRO A 79 15.57 10.84 -2.28
N GLU A 80 14.78 9.84 -1.85
CA GLU A 80 13.59 10.04 -1.04
C GLU A 80 13.84 11.14 -0.01
N GLU A 81 13.22 12.31 -0.22
CA GLU A 81 13.09 13.30 0.82
C GLU A 81 12.25 12.67 1.91
N LYS A 82 12.95 11.99 2.82
CA LYS A 82 12.52 11.58 4.15
C LYS A 82 11.05 11.21 4.17
N ALA A 83 10.74 9.96 3.79
CA ALA A 83 9.46 9.31 4.07
C ALA A 83 8.80 9.96 5.28
N HIS A 84 7.70 10.71 5.05
CA HIS A 84 7.08 11.62 6.01
C HIS A 84 7.07 10.97 7.39
N ARG A 85 8.09 11.26 8.20
CA ARG A 85 8.23 10.61 9.50
C ARG A 85 7.02 11.10 10.26
N ARG A 86 6.14 10.18 10.68
CA ARG A 86 5.08 10.48 11.65
C ARG A 86 5.65 11.46 12.65
N ALA A 87 4.98 12.59 12.85
CA ALA A 87 5.42 13.67 13.72
C ALA A 87 5.90 13.07 15.05
N ARG A 88 7.22 12.95 15.21
CA ARG A 88 7.81 12.56 16.47
C ARG A 88 7.82 13.83 17.27
N SER A 89 6.87 13.97 18.17
CA SER A 89 6.96 15.01 19.19
C SER A 89 8.30 14.77 19.90
N ALA A 90 9.23 15.72 19.77
CA ALA A 90 10.51 15.69 20.45
C ALA A 90 10.25 16.02 21.93
N ILE A 91 9.68 15.06 22.66
CA ILE A 91 9.26 15.25 24.04
C ILE A 91 10.42 14.87 24.95
N ASN A 92 11.22 15.86 25.32
CA ASN A 92 12.18 15.78 26.43
C ASN A 92 11.43 16.01 27.77
N MET A 93 10.43 15.19 28.08
CA MET A 93 9.75 15.23 29.39
C MET A 93 10.32 14.17 30.31
N SER A 94 10.70 14.58 31.52
CA SER A 94 11.08 13.69 32.62
C SER A 94 9.93 12.76 32.97
N ALA A 95 10.24 11.58 33.53
CA ALA A 95 9.22 10.65 34.00
C ALA A 95 8.25 11.30 35.01
N LYS A 96 8.74 12.27 35.79
CA LYS A 96 7.94 13.05 36.74
C LYS A 96 6.92 13.95 36.02
N ASP A 97 7.37 14.75 35.07
CA ASP A 97 6.52 15.67 34.32
C ASP A 97 5.43 14.91 33.53
N ARG A 98 5.78 13.73 32.99
CA ARG A 98 4.82 12.82 32.34
C ARG A 98 3.73 12.34 33.31
N LEU A 99 4.10 12.02 34.55
CA LEU A 99 3.17 11.53 35.56
C LEU A 99 2.26 12.65 36.09
N GLU A 100 2.78 13.85 36.29
CA GLU A 100 1.98 15.01 36.72
C GLU A 100 0.95 15.40 35.65
N CYS A 101 1.33 15.48 34.37
CA CYS A 101 0.38 15.70 33.26
C CYS A 101 -0.73 14.63 33.21
N LEU A 102 -0.37 13.36 33.42
CA LEU A 102 -1.34 12.25 33.42
C LEU A 102 -2.26 12.32 34.66
N MET A 103 -1.72 12.65 35.83
CA MET A 103 -2.51 12.83 37.05
C MET A 103 -3.45 14.04 36.98
N LEU A 104 -3.01 15.16 36.43
CA LEU A 104 -3.84 16.35 36.19
C LEU A 104 -4.94 16.05 35.18
N SER A 105 -4.61 15.37 34.08
CA SER A 105 -5.59 14.93 33.08
C SER A 105 -6.62 13.95 33.66
N ARG A 106 -6.29 13.18 34.70
CA ARG A 106 -7.24 12.30 35.42
C ARG A 106 -8.08 13.03 36.45
N ARG A 107 -7.67 14.20 36.94
CA ARG A 107 -8.46 15.04 37.84
C ARG A 107 -9.52 15.88 37.11
N SER A 108 -9.37 16.09 35.79
CA SER A 108 -10.37 16.77 34.96
C SER A 108 -11.44 15.84 34.36
N VAL A 109 -11.41 14.54 34.68
CA VAL A 109 -12.44 13.55 34.27
C VAL A 109 -12.76 12.61 35.44
N SER A 110 -13.39 13.14 36.48
CA SER A 110 -14.24 12.29 37.32
C SER A 110 -15.44 11.84 36.48
N ASP A 111 -15.66 10.52 36.45
CA ASP A 111 -16.80 9.78 35.87
C ASP A 111 -16.74 9.30 34.42
N LEU A 112 -15.64 8.68 33.98
CA LEU A 112 -15.76 7.62 32.97
C LEU A 112 -15.02 6.35 33.39
N SER A 113 -15.84 5.36 33.72
CA SER A 113 -15.54 3.97 34.06
C SER A 113 -14.34 3.37 33.33
N ILE A 114 -13.36 2.97 34.13
CA ILE A 114 -12.32 2.00 33.79
C ILE A 114 -12.99 0.63 33.60
N VAL A 115 -13.60 0.36 32.44
CA VAL A 115 -13.88 -1.03 32.02
C VAL A 115 -13.77 -1.12 30.49
N LYS A 116 -12.58 -1.56 30.05
CA LYS A 116 -12.38 -2.59 29.04
C LYS A 116 -13.21 -2.52 27.75
N SER A 117 -12.57 -2.10 26.67
CA SER A 117 -12.79 -2.68 25.34
C SER A 117 -11.50 -2.56 24.52
N THR A 118 -10.69 -3.60 24.63
CA THR A 118 -9.64 -3.92 23.66
C THR A 118 -10.27 -4.23 22.30
N ASN A 119 -9.63 -3.72 21.24
CA ASN A 119 -9.80 -4.06 19.82
C ASN A 119 -11.03 -3.46 19.12
N VAL A 120 -10.84 -2.46 18.24
CA VAL A 120 -10.59 -2.66 16.80
C VAL A 120 -10.16 -1.34 16.14
N ALA A 121 -9.45 -1.50 15.02
CA ALA A 121 -8.70 -0.51 14.27
C ALA A 121 -9.51 0.68 13.70
N SER A 122 -8.90 1.87 13.82
CA SER A 122 -8.67 2.89 12.78
C SER A 122 -9.61 2.94 11.56
N ASP A 123 -10.32 4.06 11.36
CA ASP A 123 -10.13 4.90 10.17
C ASP A 123 -10.75 6.33 10.29
N GLY A 124 -9.98 7.35 9.87
CA GLY A 124 -10.47 8.63 9.30
C GLY A 124 -11.09 9.72 10.19
N PRO A 125 -10.98 11.02 9.82
CA PRO A 125 -11.02 12.15 10.74
C PRO A 125 -12.43 12.69 11.04
N GLY A 126 -12.58 13.17 12.29
CA GLY A 126 -13.36 14.36 12.62
C GLY A 126 -14.85 14.32 12.32
N THR A 127 -15.64 13.80 13.26
CA THR A 127 -16.70 14.56 13.94
C THR A 127 -17.06 13.74 15.17
N SER A 128 -16.71 14.25 16.35
CA SER A 128 -17.27 13.76 17.61
C SER A 128 -18.76 14.04 17.60
N ALA A 129 -19.52 13.08 17.08
CA ALA A 129 -20.94 12.97 17.34
C ALA A 129 -21.11 12.97 18.86
N GLY A 130 -21.73 14.03 19.38
CA GLY A 130 -22.09 14.11 20.79
C GLY A 130 -22.98 12.93 21.22
N PRO A 131 -23.21 12.76 22.52
CA PRO A 131 -24.09 11.70 23.03
C PRO A 131 -25.49 11.92 22.45
N GLY A 132 -25.90 11.11 21.46
CA GLY A 132 -27.22 11.19 20.82
C GLY A 132 -27.26 11.05 19.30
N VAL A 133 -26.12 11.10 18.59
CA VAL A 133 -26.11 10.97 17.12
C VAL A 133 -25.78 9.53 16.72
N THR A 134 -26.78 8.82 16.18
CA THR A 134 -26.62 7.45 15.66
C THR A 134 -26.10 7.49 14.22
N ARG A 135 -24.92 6.92 13.98
CA ARG A 135 -24.35 6.80 12.62
C ARG A 135 -24.65 5.42 12.04
N VAL A 136 -25.33 5.38 10.91
CA VAL A 136 -25.64 4.14 10.19
C VAL A 136 -24.76 4.03 8.94
N LYS A 137 -24.23 2.83 8.67
CA LYS A 137 -23.49 2.53 7.44
C LYS A 137 -24.36 1.67 6.53
N VAL A 138 -24.60 2.14 5.32
CA VAL A 138 -25.45 1.49 4.33
C VAL A 138 -24.66 1.21 3.04
N ARG A 139 -25.02 0.16 2.29
CA ARG A 139 -24.34 -0.24 1.04
C ARG A 139 -25.27 -0.10 -0.16
N LEU A 140 -24.99 0.84 -1.06
CA LEU A 140 -25.71 1.02 -2.32
C LEU A 140 -24.81 0.68 -3.52
N PRO A 141 -25.37 0.13 -4.61
CA PRO A 141 -24.79 0.19 -5.94
C PRO A 141 -24.51 1.64 -6.37
N LYS A 142 -23.34 1.87 -6.97
CA LYS A 142 -22.91 3.22 -7.40
C LYS A 142 -23.91 3.89 -8.36
N ALA A 143 -24.48 3.12 -9.30
CA ALA A 143 -25.44 3.63 -10.27
C ALA A 143 -26.74 4.17 -9.63
N GLN A 144 -27.17 3.60 -8.51
CA GLN A 144 -28.36 4.08 -7.81
C GLN A 144 -28.06 5.37 -7.05
N VAL A 145 -26.86 5.49 -6.47
CA VAL A 145 -26.43 6.73 -5.78
C VAL A 145 -26.32 7.89 -6.76
N THR A 146 -25.77 7.67 -7.96
CA THR A 146 -25.62 8.74 -8.96
C THR A 146 -26.98 9.26 -9.43
N ASN A 147 -27.94 8.38 -9.72
CA ASN A 147 -29.27 8.79 -10.17
C ASN A 147 -30.01 9.57 -9.06
N LEU A 148 -29.94 9.12 -7.80
CA LEU A 148 -30.59 9.79 -6.67
C LEU A 148 -30.00 11.18 -6.37
N ILE A 149 -28.72 11.38 -6.66
CA ILE A 149 -28.06 12.68 -6.52
C ILE A 149 -28.43 13.60 -7.69
N GLU A 150 -28.45 13.08 -8.92
CA GLU A 150 -28.81 13.86 -10.12
C GLU A 150 -30.28 14.32 -10.13
N GLU A 151 -31.18 13.53 -9.54
CA GLU A 151 -32.60 13.86 -9.39
C GLU A 151 -32.89 14.84 -8.23
N SER A 152 -31.89 15.17 -7.42
CA SER A 152 -32.02 16.07 -6.27
C SER A 152 -31.44 17.45 -6.57
N LYS A 153 -32.04 18.48 -5.98
CA LYS A 153 -31.56 19.85 -6.11
C LYS A 153 -30.51 20.18 -5.05
N ASP A 154 -30.68 19.62 -3.85
CA ASP A 154 -29.85 19.92 -2.67
C ASP A 154 -29.31 18.65 -1.98
N GLU A 155 -28.25 18.82 -1.17
CA GLU A 155 -27.59 17.72 -0.43
C GLU A 155 -28.53 17.07 0.60
N ASP A 156 -29.38 17.87 1.26
CA ASP A 156 -30.36 17.39 2.23
C ASP A 156 -31.46 16.55 1.55
N GLU A 157 -31.94 16.98 0.38
CA GLU A 157 -32.92 16.26 -0.43
C GLU A 157 -32.34 14.92 -0.95
N ALA A 158 -31.07 14.91 -1.33
CA ALA A 158 -30.37 13.69 -1.71
C ALA A 158 -30.25 12.70 -0.53
N ALA A 159 -29.94 13.18 0.68
CA ALA A 159 -29.87 12.33 1.87
C ALA A 159 -31.24 11.72 2.21
N GLU A 160 -32.32 12.49 2.14
CA GLU A 160 -33.68 12.01 2.37
C GLU A 160 -34.09 10.93 1.36
N LYS A 161 -33.85 11.14 0.05
CA LYS A 161 -34.16 10.14 -0.99
C LYS A 161 -33.35 8.85 -0.81
N ILE A 162 -32.08 8.96 -0.43
CA ILE A 162 -31.23 7.79 -0.13
C ILE A 162 -31.80 6.99 1.04
N ILE A 163 -32.26 7.67 2.11
CA ILE A 163 -32.86 7.00 3.28
C ILE A 163 -34.19 6.35 2.89
N HIS A 164 -35.05 7.06 2.17
CA HIS A 164 -36.36 6.56 1.71
C HIS A 164 -36.20 5.28 0.89
N PHE A 165 -35.27 5.29 -0.08
CA PHE A 165 -34.94 4.13 -0.91
C PHE A 165 -34.54 2.91 -0.08
N TYR A 166 -33.84 3.09 1.04
CA TYR A 166 -33.52 1.98 1.94
C TYR A 166 -34.72 1.49 2.74
N THR A 167 -35.57 2.39 3.22
CA THR A 167 -36.74 2.00 4.01
C THR A 167 -37.79 1.26 3.18
N GLU A 168 -37.92 1.60 1.89
CA GLU A 168 -38.84 0.91 0.98
C GLU A 168 -38.33 -0.47 0.54
N ASN A 169 -37.02 -0.61 0.32
CA ASN A 169 -36.40 -1.89 -0.07
C ASN A 169 -36.10 -2.83 1.11
N ALA A 170 -36.34 -2.39 2.35
CA ALA A 170 -36.18 -3.19 3.56
C ALA A 170 -37.46 -3.97 3.97
N ARG A 171 -38.51 -3.93 3.14
CA ARG A 171 -39.72 -4.75 3.25
C ARG A 171 -39.68 -5.93 2.28
#